data_AF-A0A2H1VWB5-F1
#
_entry.id   AF-A0A2H1VWB5-F1
#
_cell.length_a   1.000
_cell.length_b   1.000
_cell.length_c   1.000
_cell.angle_alpha   90.00
_cell.angle_beta   90.00
_cell.angle_gamma   90.00
#
_symmetry.space_group_name_H-M   'P 1'
#
loop_
_entity.id
_entity.type
_entity.pdbx_description
1 polymer ?
#
loop_
_entity_poly.entity_id
_entity_poly.type
_entity_poly.pdbx_seq_one_letter_code
_entity_poly.pdbx_strand_id
1 'polypeptide(L)' 'VTKSPAAAAAVDRLTDTSKYTGSHKQRFDETGKGKGIAGRKDLVDASGYVSGYQHKDTYNKSH' A
#
# COMPACT_ATOMS: atom_id res chain seq x y z
N VAL A 1 8.10 31.94 1.03
CA VAL A 1 7.87 31.95 -0.44
C VAL A 1 6.47 31.41 -0.69
N THR A 2 5.49 32.26 -0.97
CA THR A 2 4.11 31.83 -1.25
C THR A 2 4.00 31.42 -2.71
N LYS A 3 3.71 30.13 -2.97
CA LYS A 3 3.56 29.58 -4.33
C LYS A 3 2.32 30.19 -4.98
N SER A 4 2.41 30.55 -6.27
CA SER A 4 1.29 31.12 -7.02
C SER A 4 0.11 30.14 -7.10
N PRO A 5 -1.16 30.60 -7.15
CA PRO A 5 -2.35 29.73 -7.14
C PRO A 5 -2.35 28.68 -8.26
N ALA A 6 -1.88 29.05 -9.45
CA ALA A 6 -1.73 28.13 -10.58
C ALA A 6 -0.70 27.02 -10.32
N ALA A 7 0.38 27.34 -9.60
CA ALA A 7 1.40 26.37 -9.23
C ALA A 7 0.91 25.42 -8.12
N ALA A 8 0.05 25.89 -7.21
CA ALA A 8 -0.60 25.03 -6.23
C ALA A 8 -1.56 24.05 -6.92
N ALA A 9 -2.46 24.53 -7.77
CA ALA A 9 -3.42 23.69 -8.50
C ALA A 9 -2.78 22.66 -9.45
N ALA A 10 -1.59 22.96 -9.99
CA ALA A 10 -0.82 22.00 -10.78
C ALA A 10 -0.23 20.89 -9.90
N VAL A 11 0.29 21.25 -8.73
CA VAL A 11 0.85 20.29 -7.76
C VAL A 11 -0.25 19.38 -7.23
N ASP A 12 -1.41 19.93 -6.86
CA ASP A 12 -2.54 19.15 -6.33
C ASP A 12 -2.97 18.04 -7.30
N ARG A 13 -3.04 18.36 -8.60
CA ARG A 13 -3.37 17.37 -9.64
C ARG A 13 -2.29 16.30 -9.82
N LEU A 14 -1.02 16.66 -9.61
CA LEU A 14 0.11 15.73 -9.74
C LEU A 14 0.26 14.82 -8.50
N THR A 15 -0.19 15.29 -7.34
CA THR A 15 -0.12 14.57 -6.06
C THR A 15 -1.45 13.92 -5.65
N ASP A 16 -2.45 13.90 -6.53
CA ASP A 16 -3.75 13.27 -6.28
C ASP A 16 -3.62 11.74 -6.33
N THR A 17 -3.60 11.13 -5.16
CA THR A 17 -3.41 9.69 -4.95
C THR A 17 -4.66 8.88 -5.29
N SER A 18 -5.84 9.51 -5.29
CA SER A 18 -7.11 8.86 -5.64
C SER A 18 -7.09 8.37 -7.09
N LYS A 19 -6.31 9.05 -7.94
CA LYS A 19 -6.14 8.77 -9.36
C LYS A 19 -5.03 7.77 -9.66
N TYR A 20 -4.32 7.26 -8.64
CA TYR A 20 -3.33 6.21 -8.87
C TYR A 20 -4.03 4.95 -9.36
N THR A 21 -3.56 4.40 -10.47
CA THR A 21 -4.07 3.17 -11.10
C THR A 21 -2.93 2.21 -11.43
N GLY A 22 -3.26 0.96 -11.74
CA GLY A 22 -2.30 -0.08 -12.12
C GLY A 22 -1.13 -0.21 -11.13
N SER A 23 0.10 -0.16 -11.65
CA SER A 23 1.33 -0.32 -10.87
C SER A 23 1.52 0.75 -9.78
N HIS A 24 0.94 1.94 -9.93
CA HIS A 24 1.06 2.99 -8.91
C HIS A 24 0.29 2.63 -7.63
N LYS A 25 -0.89 1.98 -7.73
CA LYS A 25 -1.65 1.52 -6.54
C LYS A 25 -0.89 0.48 -5.72
N GLN A 26 -0.07 -0.32 -6.38
CA GLN A 26 0.76 -1.33 -5.70
C GLN A 26 1.90 -0.66 -4.93
N ARG A 27 2.47 0.44 -5.44
CA ARG A 27 3.65 1.10 -4.86
C ARG A 27 3.35 2.11 -3.76
N PHE A 28 2.17 2.73 -3.78
CA PHE A 28 1.79 3.81 -2.86
C PHE A 28 0.52 3.47 -2.07
N ASP A 29 0.39 4.02 -0.87
CA ASP A 29 -0.85 3.98 -0.09
C ASP A 29 -1.82 5.10 -0.48
N GLU A 30 -2.98 5.13 0.16
CA GLU A 30 -4.04 6.11 -0.11
C GLU A 30 -3.61 7.54 0.24
N THR A 31 -2.63 7.71 1.11
CA THR A 31 -2.02 9.00 1.45
C THR A 31 -0.92 9.43 0.48
N GLY A 32 -0.56 8.57 -0.48
CA GLY A 32 0.50 8.81 -1.47
C GLY A 32 1.89 8.50 -0.96
N LYS A 33 2.00 7.91 0.24
CA LYS A 33 3.27 7.49 0.80
C LYS A 33 3.64 6.12 0.21
N GLY A 34 4.92 5.95 -0.11
CA GLY A 34 5.41 4.70 -0.68
C GLY A 34 5.29 3.55 0.33
N LYS A 35 4.74 2.41 -0.11
CA LYS A 35 4.61 1.17 0.66
C LYS A 35 5.95 0.43 0.86
N GLY A 36 7.06 0.99 0.36
CA GLY A 36 8.39 0.39 0.49
C GLY A 36 8.50 -0.97 -0.20
N ILE A 37 9.07 -1.97 0.49
CA ILE A 37 9.25 -3.33 -0.04
C ILE A 37 7.91 -3.99 -0.37
N ALA A 38 6.89 -3.80 0.47
CA ALA A 38 5.57 -4.39 0.28
C ALA A 38 4.87 -3.93 -1.01
N GLY A 39 5.24 -2.76 -1.55
CA GLY A 39 4.74 -2.27 -2.83
C GLY A 39 5.60 -2.61 -4.05
N ARG A 40 6.75 -3.28 -3.85
CA ARG A 40 7.71 -3.63 -4.90
C ARG A 40 7.89 -5.14 -5.07
N LYS A 41 7.66 -5.91 -4.02
CA LYS A 41 7.77 -7.37 -4.01
C LYS A 41 6.50 -7.96 -3.44
N ASP A 42 6.05 -9.05 -4.06
CA ASP A 42 5.03 -9.90 -3.49
C ASP A 42 5.66 -10.70 -2.34
N LEU A 43 5.27 -10.37 -1.10
CA LEU A 43 5.79 -11.03 0.09
C LEU A 43 4.89 -12.21 0.41
N VAL A 44 5.38 -13.42 0.12
CA VAL A 44 4.75 -14.66 0.55
C VAL A 44 4.85 -14.80 2.07
N ASP A 45 3.77 -15.27 2.69
CA ASP A 45 3.75 -15.56 4.12
C ASP A 45 4.75 -16.69 4.44
N ALA A 46 5.71 -16.40 5.32
CA ALA A 46 6.76 -17.32 5.73
C ALA A 46 6.37 -18.15 6.97
N SER A 47 5.12 -18.04 7.44
CA SER A 47 4.59 -18.79 8.59
C SER A 47 4.62 -20.33 8.43
N GLY A 48 4.94 -20.83 7.23
CA GLY A 48 4.94 -22.26 6.90
C GLY A 48 3.55 -22.81 6.58
N TYR A 49 2.50 -21.99 6.71
CA TYR A 49 1.15 -22.35 6.31
C TYR A 49 0.92 -22.07 4.83
N VAL A 50 0.15 -22.95 4.20
CA VAL A 50 -0.24 -22.80 2.79
C VAL A 50 -1.24 -21.65 2.65
N SER A 51 -1.14 -20.88 1.57
CA SER A 51 -2.14 -19.89 1.17
C SER A 51 -3.56 -20.49 1.21
N GLY A 52 -4.44 -19.94 2.06
CA GLY A 52 -5.83 -20.38 2.20
C GLY A 52 -6.13 -21.18 3.48
N TYR A 53 -5.12 -21.50 4.28
CA TYR A 53 -5.33 -22.15 5.58
C TYR A 53 -5.94 -21.18 6.59
N GLN A 54 -7.15 -21.50 7.07
CA GLN A 54 -7.96 -20.62 7.91
C GLN A 54 -7.69 -20.79 9.41
N HIS A 55 -7.09 -21.90 9.81
CA HIS A 55 -6.92 -22.27 11.22
C HIS A 55 -5.50 -22.01 11.74
N LYS A 56 -4.80 -20.99 11.21
CA LYS A 56 -3.52 -20.58 11.81
C LYS A 56 -3.76 -20.09 13.24
N ASP A 57 -2.83 -20.38 14.15
CA ASP A 57 -2.85 -19.90 15.55
C ASP A 57 -4.06 -20.38 16.40
N THR A 58 -4.67 -21.53 16.07
CA THR A 58 -5.80 -22.10 16.82
C THR A 58 -5.39 -23.14 17.87
N TYR A 59 -4.17 -23.68 17.82
CA TYR A 59 -3.71 -24.76 18.71
C TYR A 59 -3.83 -24.37 20.20
N ASN A 60 -3.29 -23.22 20.59
CA ASN A 60 -3.33 -22.71 21.98
C ASN A 60 -4.75 -22.32 22.47
N LYS A 61 -5.78 -22.34 21.60
CA LYS A 61 -7.16 -22.02 21.99
C LYS A 61 -7.93 -23.26 22.45
N SER A 62 -7.43 -24.46 22.15
CA SER A 62 -8.12 -25.73 22.41
C SER A 62 -7.36 -26.66 23.38
N HIS A 63 -6.11 -26.33 23.70
CA HIS A 63 -5.20 -27.08 24.56
C HIS A 63 -4.49 -26.11 25.49
#